data_AF-A0A4Q6AYF9-F1
#
_entry.id   AF-A0A4Q6AYF9-F1
#
_cell.length_a   1.000
_cell.length_b   1.000
_cell.length_c   1.000
_cell.angle_alpha   90.00
_cell.angle_beta   90.00
_cell.angle_gamma   90.00
#
_symmetry.space_group_name_H-M   'P 1'
#
loop_
_entity.id
_entity.type
_entity.pdbx_description
1 polymer ?
#
loop_
_entity_poly.entity_id
_entity_poly.type
_entity_poly.pdbx_seq_one_letter_code
_entity_poly.pdbx_strand_id
1 'polypeptide(L)'
;YREAQKTDSKIDSGFSLTNEDFSLPFNANTSLVPFYDPAIFRFGYAYSFEDFQLLFSFEQAQWARFKTALVSLTGNDVASISAEANGSNANLRDTQAYRLGLIMPFQSMNQNFEFRSGLEFHTSANRPNTRGSVVDPARQSLAAGLSWNVAVDETGRRLTVETAYQYSQLSSLDRVSARGAEIHLKSGHSIQTFVGGLDYEL
;
A
#
# COMPACT_ATOMS: atom_id res chain seq x y z
N TYR A 1 6.95 4.10 15.96
CA TYR A 1 5.53 4.50 15.95
C TYR A 1 5.40 5.71 15.03
N ARG A 2 4.47 5.69 14.07
CA ARG A 2 4.17 6.82 13.18
C ARG A 2 2.71 7.21 13.37
N GLU A 3 2.48 8.48 13.67
CA GLU A 3 1.13 9.05 13.80
C GLU A 3 0.47 9.22 12.42
N ALA A 4 -0.85 9.32 12.40
CA ALA A 4 -1.62 9.49 11.17
C ALA A 4 -1.17 10.78 10.45
N GLN A 5 -0.80 10.66 9.17
CA GLN A 5 -0.40 11.79 8.35
C GLN A 5 -1.50 12.17 7.36
N LYS A 6 -1.65 13.47 7.14
CA LYS A 6 -2.56 14.06 6.16
C LYS A 6 -1.81 14.15 4.83
N THR A 7 -2.29 13.45 3.80
CA THR A 7 -1.65 13.45 2.47
C THR A 7 -2.62 14.00 1.41
N ASP A 8 -2.06 14.55 0.34
CA ASP A 8 -2.71 15.43 -0.64
C ASP A 8 -4.04 14.95 -1.22
N SER A 9 -4.90 15.92 -1.50
CA SER A 9 -6.25 15.73 -2.04
C SER A 9 -6.24 15.65 -3.56
N LYS A 10 -6.94 14.67 -4.13
CA LYS A 10 -7.18 14.58 -5.58
C LYS A 10 -8.62 15.00 -5.91
N ILE A 11 -8.78 15.80 -6.95
CA ILE A 11 -10.09 16.23 -7.49
C ILE A 11 -10.32 15.46 -8.79
N ASP A 12 -11.33 14.59 -8.83
CA ASP A 12 -11.82 13.99 -10.07
C ASP A 12 -13.12 14.72 -10.47
N SER A 13 -13.13 15.38 -11.63
CA SER A 13 -14.31 16.07 -12.19
C SER A 13 -14.71 15.40 -13.50
N GLY A 14 -15.98 14.99 -13.61
CA GLY A 14 -16.56 14.46 -14.84
C GLY A 14 -17.52 15.48 -15.46
N PHE A 15 -17.39 15.72 -16.76
CA PHE A 15 -18.27 16.61 -17.53
C PHE A 15 -19.09 15.78 -18.52
N SER A 16 -20.40 16.00 -18.55
CA SER A 16 -21.31 15.44 -19.55
C SER A 16 -22.15 16.58 -20.12
N LEU A 17 -22.02 16.82 -21.42
CA LEU A 17 -22.82 17.81 -22.17
C LEU A 17 -23.95 17.09 -22.90
N THR A 18 -25.18 17.58 -22.74
CA THR A 18 -26.36 17.18 -23.52
C THR A 18 -27.02 18.41 -24.13
N ASN A 19 -27.42 18.32 -25.40
CA ASN A 19 -27.85 19.45 -26.23
C ASN A 19 -29.32 19.90 -25.97
N GLU A 20 -29.41 21.22 -25.86
CA GLU A 20 -30.45 22.24 -26.08
C GLU A 20 -31.97 22.05 -25.82
N ASP A 21 -32.57 20.86 -25.72
CA ASP A 21 -34.06 20.80 -25.60
C ASP A 21 -34.62 20.10 -24.34
N PHE A 22 -33.81 19.87 -23.31
CA PHE A 22 -34.29 19.24 -22.08
C PHE A 22 -33.52 19.72 -20.84
N SER A 23 -34.17 20.50 -19.96
CA SER A 23 -33.56 20.93 -18.68
C SER A 23 -33.66 19.79 -17.65
N LEU A 24 -32.65 18.91 -17.62
CA LEU A 24 -32.46 17.97 -16.51
C LEU A 24 -31.74 18.65 -15.36
N PRO A 25 -32.10 18.37 -14.09
CA PRO A 25 -31.40 18.90 -12.94
C PRO A 25 -29.91 18.55 -13.03
N PHE A 26 -29.08 19.58 -13.03
CA PHE A 26 -27.63 19.45 -13.03
C PHE A 26 -27.18 18.96 -11.66
N ASN A 27 -26.39 17.89 -11.63
CA ASN A 27 -25.69 17.47 -10.41
C ASN A 27 -24.19 17.46 -10.73
N ALA A 28 -23.53 18.60 -10.49
CA ALA A 28 -22.07 18.65 -10.43
C ALA A 28 -21.66 18.07 -9.08
N ASN A 29 -21.19 16.82 -9.07
CA ASN A 29 -20.74 16.17 -7.83
C ASN A 29 -19.21 16.22 -7.80
N THR A 30 -18.65 17.20 -7.11
CA THR A 30 -17.21 17.27 -6.84
C THR A 30 -16.95 16.61 -5.50
N SER A 31 -16.23 15.48 -5.52
CA SER A 31 -15.83 14.77 -4.30
C SER A 31 -14.36 15.05 -4.03
N LEU A 32 -14.07 15.71 -2.91
CA LEU A 32 -12.72 15.76 -2.35
C LEU A 32 -12.60 14.58 -1.37
N VAL A 33 -11.59 13.72 -1.57
CA VAL A 33 -11.29 12.61 -0.68
C VAL A 33 -9.96 12.89 0.02
N PRO A 34 -9.96 13.54 1.20
CA PRO A 34 -8.80 13.56 2.08
C PRO A 34 -8.49 12.12 2.47
N PHE A 35 -7.28 11.65 2.15
CA PHE A 35 -6.77 10.37 2.60
C PHE A 35 -5.85 10.59 3.80
N TYR A 36 -6.04 9.77 4.83
CA TYR A 36 -5.19 9.74 6.01
C TYR A 36 -4.51 8.38 6.10
N ASP A 37 -3.18 8.37 6.19
CA ASP A 37 -2.46 7.13 6.51
C ASP A 37 -2.87 6.70 7.93
N PRO A 38 -3.18 5.41 8.18
CA PRO A 38 -3.46 4.93 9.52
C PRO A 38 -2.22 5.10 10.41
N ALA A 39 -2.42 5.18 11.72
CA ALA A 39 -1.30 5.09 12.65
C ALA A 39 -0.64 3.70 12.53
N ILE A 40 0.69 3.67 12.49
CA ILE A 40 1.46 2.44 12.31
C ILE A 40 2.36 2.22 13.52
N PHE A 41 2.20 1.05 14.13
CA PHE A 41 3.16 0.49 15.06
C PHE A 41 4.01 -0.55 14.32
N ARG A 42 5.33 -0.44 14.38
CA ARG A 42 6.26 -1.39 13.77
C ARG A 42 7.36 -1.72 14.76
N PHE A 43 7.67 -3.00 14.87
CA PHE A 43 8.79 -3.56 15.61
C PHE A 43 9.63 -4.40 14.65
N GLY A 44 10.95 -4.32 14.77
CA GLY A 44 11.89 -5.06 13.95
C GLY A 44 13.04 -5.57 14.80
N TYR A 45 13.53 -6.76 14.47
CA TYR A 45 14.68 -7.39 15.09
C TYR A 45 15.58 -7.98 14.01
N ALA A 46 16.88 -7.80 14.17
CA ALA A 46 17.89 -8.36 13.28
C ALA A 46 18.86 -9.18 14.11
N TYR A 47 19.09 -10.43 13.70
CA TYR A 47 20.05 -11.33 14.33
C TYR A 47 21.10 -11.72 13.30
N SER A 48 22.35 -11.32 13.55
CA SER A 48 23.49 -11.68 12.71
C SER A 48 24.16 -12.92 13.28
N PHE A 49 24.37 -13.93 12.44
CA PHE A 49 25.07 -15.16 12.78
C PHE A 49 26.02 -15.54 11.64
N GLU A 50 27.32 -15.58 11.95
CA GLU A 50 28.39 -15.77 10.96
C GLU A 50 28.22 -14.74 9.82
N ASP A 51 28.11 -15.22 8.59
CA ASP A 51 27.92 -14.38 7.41
C ASP A 51 26.44 -14.05 7.15
N PHE A 52 25.49 -14.67 7.85
CA PHE A 52 24.06 -14.50 7.58
C PHE A 52 23.39 -13.51 8.53
N GLN A 53 22.30 -12.89 8.06
CA GLN A 53 21.43 -12.09 8.91
C GLN A 53 19.97 -12.53 8.77
N LEU A 54 19.34 -12.85 9.90
CA LEU A 54 17.92 -13.10 10.00
C LEU A 54 17.20 -11.82 10.41
N LEU A 55 16.15 -11.47 9.68
CA LEU A 55 15.34 -10.28 9.91
C LEU A 55 13.95 -10.73 10.32
N PHE A 56 13.43 -10.18 11.42
CA PHE A 56 12.03 -10.33 11.80
C PHE A 56 11.41 -8.94 11.89
N SER A 57 10.19 -8.77 11.40
CA SER A 57 9.41 -7.57 11.68
C SER A 57 7.93 -7.87 11.90
N PHE A 58 7.35 -7.11 12.79
CA PHE A 58 5.92 -7.05 13.04
C PHE A 58 5.42 -5.64 12.80
N GLU A 59 4.27 -5.52 12.15
CA GLU A 59 3.60 -4.25 11.90
C GLU A 59 2.13 -4.37 12.24
N GLN A 60 1.57 -3.35 12.88
CA GLN A 60 0.14 -3.16 13.04
C GLN A 60 -0.26 -1.78 12.51
N ALA A 61 -1.22 -1.74 11.58
CA ALA A 61 -1.79 -0.51 11.07
C ALA A 61 -3.22 -0.32 11.59
N GLN A 62 -3.50 0.84 12.20
CA GLN A 62 -4.74 1.14 12.92
C GLN A 62 -5.88 1.63 12.01
N TRP A 63 -6.26 0.80 11.04
CA TRP A 63 -7.35 1.11 10.10
C TRP A 63 -8.73 1.20 10.75
N ALA A 64 -8.97 0.62 11.94
CA ALA A 64 -10.26 0.71 12.61
C ALA A 64 -10.66 2.15 12.97
N ARG A 65 -9.68 3.06 13.04
CA ARG A 65 -9.89 4.50 13.30
C ARG A 65 -9.94 5.34 12.03
N PHE A 66 -9.75 4.74 10.87
CA PHE A 66 -9.77 5.44 9.59
C PHE A 66 -11.19 5.94 9.28
N LYS A 67 -11.31 7.26 9.08
CA LYS A 67 -12.54 7.92 8.65
C LYS A 67 -12.33 8.42 7.23
N THR A 68 -13.16 7.99 6.28
CA THR A 68 -13.14 8.62 4.95
C THR A 68 -13.75 10.00 5.10
N ALA A 69 -12.98 11.04 4.82
CA ALA A 69 -13.59 12.34 4.62
C ALA A 69 -14.28 12.31 3.25
N LEU A 70 -15.60 12.44 3.28
CA LEU A 70 -16.42 12.69 2.10
C LEU A 70 -16.79 14.16 2.16
N VAL A 71 -16.26 14.95 1.23
CA VAL A 71 -16.78 16.29 0.98
C VAL A 71 -17.78 16.16 -0.15
N SER A 72 -19.07 16.28 0.16
CA SER A 72 -20.13 16.40 -0.85
C SER A 72 -20.40 17.87 -1.11
N LEU A 73 -20.07 18.35 -2.32
CA LEU A 73 -20.48 19.68 -2.77
C LEU A 73 -21.84 19.54 -3.46
N THR A 74 -22.89 20.12 -2.88
CA THR A 74 -24.21 20.20 -3.54
C THR A 74 -24.50 21.62 -4.01
N GLY A 75 -25.22 21.76 -5.12
CA GLY A 75 -25.29 22.99 -5.94
C GLY A 75 -25.82 24.26 -5.26
N ASN A 76 -26.37 24.20 -4.04
CA ASN A 76 -26.77 25.39 -3.27
C ASN A 76 -25.70 25.86 -2.27
N ASP A 77 -24.67 25.05 -1.98
CA ASP A 77 -23.64 25.33 -0.96
C ASP A 77 -22.29 25.77 -1.55
N VAL A 78 -22.20 26.04 -2.87
CA VAL A 78 -20.97 26.58 -3.47
C VAL A 78 -20.58 27.94 -2.86
N ALA A 79 -21.52 28.65 -2.20
CA ALA A 79 -21.29 29.89 -1.47
C ALA A 79 -20.95 29.71 0.02
N SER A 80 -21.15 28.52 0.60
CA SER A 80 -20.83 28.23 1.99
C SER A 80 -20.11 26.89 2.06
N ILE A 81 -18.78 26.95 2.10
CA ILE A 81 -17.92 25.80 2.43
C ILE A 81 -18.18 25.44 3.90
N SER A 82 -19.34 24.87 4.20
CA SER A 82 -19.60 24.11 5.42
C SER A 82 -19.35 22.66 5.07
N ALA A 83 -18.13 22.21 5.35
CA ALA A 83 -17.76 20.80 5.28
C ALA A 83 -18.50 20.04 6.40
N GLU A 84 -19.76 19.68 6.18
CA GLU A 84 -20.37 18.62 6.99
C GLU A 84 -19.78 17.29 6.54
N ALA A 85 -18.68 16.92 7.21
CA ALA A 85 -18.05 15.63 7.09
C ALA A 85 -18.97 14.54 7.64
N ASN A 86 -19.97 14.13 6.86
CA ASN A 86 -20.65 12.86 7.07
C ASN A 86 -19.67 11.75 6.67
N GLY A 87 -18.68 11.53 7.53
CA GLY A 87 -17.67 10.50 7.36
C GLY A 87 -18.35 9.15 7.38
N SER A 88 -18.57 8.54 6.21
CA SER A 88 -18.89 7.13 6.17
C SER A 88 -17.69 6.39 6.74
N ASN A 89 -17.82 5.78 7.91
CA ASN A 89 -16.72 4.93 8.39
C ASN A 89 -16.52 3.84 7.33
N ALA A 90 -15.31 3.75 6.74
CA ALA A 90 -14.97 2.68 5.79
C ALA A 90 -15.04 1.27 6.43
N ASN A 91 -15.38 1.22 7.72
CA ASN A 91 -15.63 0.03 8.53
C ASN A 91 -14.52 -1.01 8.35
N LEU A 92 -13.29 -0.53 8.51
CA LEU A 92 -12.09 -1.34 8.43
C LEU A 92 -11.75 -1.91 9.81
N ARG A 93 -10.92 -2.94 9.85
CA ARG A 93 -10.26 -3.44 11.05
C ARG A 93 -8.76 -3.20 10.93
N ASP A 94 -8.09 -3.14 12.06
CA ASP A 94 -6.64 -3.05 12.08
C ASP A 94 -6.01 -4.23 11.34
N THR A 95 -4.93 -3.96 10.63
CA THR A 95 -4.15 -5.00 9.94
C THR A 95 -2.89 -5.30 10.70
N GLN A 96 -2.37 -6.50 10.47
CA GLN A 96 -1.13 -7.00 11.02
C GLN A 96 -0.30 -7.59 9.88
N ALA A 97 0.99 -7.29 9.88
CA ALA A 97 1.95 -7.90 8.97
C ALA A 97 3.10 -8.52 9.77
N TYR A 98 3.42 -9.77 9.45
CA TYR A 98 4.55 -10.51 9.99
C TYR A 98 5.51 -10.78 8.86
N ARG A 99 6.78 -10.42 9.03
CA ARG A 99 7.81 -10.60 8.01
C ARG A 99 9.00 -11.33 8.60
N LEU A 100 9.50 -12.30 7.85
CA LEU A 100 10.75 -12.99 8.11
C LEU A 100 11.64 -12.80 6.89
N GLY A 101 12.90 -12.43 7.09
CA GLY A 101 13.87 -12.21 6.03
C GLY A 101 15.19 -12.89 6.33
N LEU A 102 15.93 -13.19 5.26
CA LEU A 102 17.29 -13.70 5.29
C LEU A 102 18.14 -12.85 4.36
N ILE A 103 19.29 -12.42 4.86
CA ILE A 103 20.36 -11.80 4.09
C ILE A 103 21.57 -12.74 4.13
N MET A 104 22.12 -13.04 2.96
CA MET A 104 23.26 -13.93 2.76
C MET A 104 24.24 -13.27 1.78
N PRO A 105 25.33 -12.64 2.28
CA PRO A 105 26.44 -12.22 1.46
C PRO A 105 27.21 -13.45 0.96
N PHE A 106 27.70 -13.37 -0.27
CA PHE A 106 28.57 -14.39 -0.86
C PHE A 106 29.52 -13.76 -1.87
N GLN A 107 30.66 -14.41 -2.09
CA GLN A 107 31.64 -13.98 -3.08
C GLN A 107 31.60 -14.91 -4.29
N SER A 108 31.61 -14.32 -5.49
CA SER A 108 31.74 -15.07 -6.73
C SER A 108 32.57 -14.25 -7.71
N MET A 109 33.56 -14.87 -8.37
CA MET A 109 34.41 -14.20 -9.37
C MET A 109 35.06 -12.88 -8.88
N ASN A 110 35.54 -12.85 -7.63
CA ASN A 110 36.08 -11.65 -6.96
C ASN A 110 35.10 -10.47 -6.83
N GLN A 111 33.80 -10.73 -6.97
CA GLN A 111 32.72 -9.77 -6.75
C GLN A 111 31.95 -10.13 -5.48
N ASN A 112 31.47 -9.11 -4.77
CA ASN A 112 30.67 -9.26 -3.57
C ASN A 112 29.19 -9.20 -3.95
N PHE A 113 28.46 -10.27 -3.65
CA PHE A 113 27.02 -10.34 -3.84
C PHE A 113 26.31 -10.48 -2.50
N GLU A 114 25.05 -10.09 -2.46
CA GLU A 114 24.18 -10.30 -1.32
C GLU A 114 22.82 -10.79 -1.81
N PHE A 115 22.48 -12.02 -1.41
CA PHE A 115 21.16 -12.57 -1.63
C PHE A 115 20.24 -12.16 -0.47
N ARG A 116 19.08 -11.62 -0.80
CA ARG A 116 18.01 -11.29 0.15
C ARG A 116 16.79 -12.14 -0.17
N SER A 117 16.17 -12.73 0.84
CA SER A 117 14.86 -13.37 0.68
C SER A 117 13.94 -13.00 1.83
N GLY A 118 12.64 -13.08 1.60
CA GLY A 118 11.66 -12.72 2.61
C GLY A 118 10.31 -13.39 2.42
N LEU A 119 9.63 -13.60 3.54
CA LEU A 119 8.25 -14.06 3.62
C LEU A 119 7.44 -12.99 4.36
N GLU A 120 6.26 -12.65 3.83
CA GLU A 120 5.28 -11.78 4.49
C GLU A 120 3.95 -12.51 4.63
N PHE A 121 3.33 -12.43 5.80
CA PHE A 121 1.91 -12.67 5.98
C PHE A 121 1.24 -11.36 6.41
N HIS A 122 0.20 -10.94 5.70
CA HIS A 122 -0.52 -9.70 5.96
C HIS A 122 -2.04 -9.96 6.04
N THR A 123 -2.66 -9.50 7.12
CA THR A 123 -4.11 -9.64 7.35
C THR A 123 -4.92 -8.58 6.62
N SER A 124 -6.13 -8.92 6.20
CA SER A 124 -7.06 -7.99 5.52
C SER A 124 -7.60 -6.91 6.46
N ALA A 125 -7.66 -5.66 6.00
CA ALA A 125 -8.36 -4.56 6.67
C ALA A 125 -9.89 -4.66 6.53
N ASN A 126 -10.40 -5.51 5.64
CA ASN A 126 -11.84 -5.66 5.42
C ASN A 126 -12.48 -6.43 6.59
N ARG A 127 -13.60 -5.91 7.10
CA ARG A 127 -14.44 -6.63 8.05
C ARG A 127 -15.41 -7.56 7.30
N PRO A 128 -15.54 -8.83 7.72
CA PRO A 128 -16.52 -9.75 7.13
C PRO A 128 -17.94 -9.17 7.19
N ASN A 129 -18.75 -9.43 6.16
CA ASN A 129 -20.17 -9.03 6.09
C ASN A 129 -20.42 -7.52 6.17
N THR A 130 -19.43 -6.68 5.84
CA THR A 130 -19.58 -5.22 5.81
C THR A 130 -19.49 -4.67 4.40
N ARG A 131 -20.35 -3.71 4.08
CA ARG A 131 -20.23 -2.97 2.82
C ARG A 131 -19.06 -2.00 2.89
N GLY A 132 -18.36 -1.82 1.78
CA GLY A 132 -17.28 -0.83 1.70
C GLY A 132 -16.64 -0.76 0.33
N SER A 133 -15.99 0.37 0.03
CA SER A 133 -15.31 0.63 -1.25
C SER A 133 -13.87 0.11 -1.29
N VAL A 134 -13.30 -0.27 -0.14
CA VAL A 134 -11.91 -0.76 -0.04
C VAL A 134 -11.87 -2.27 -0.27
N VAL A 135 -11.01 -2.70 -1.18
CA VAL A 135 -10.71 -4.11 -1.48
C VAL A 135 -9.28 -4.37 -0.98
N ASP A 136 -9.16 -5.05 0.15
CA ASP A 136 -7.87 -5.35 0.78
C ASP A 136 -7.89 -6.80 1.28
N PRO A 137 -7.67 -7.79 0.41
CA PRO A 137 -7.60 -9.19 0.82
C PRO A 137 -6.36 -9.44 1.69
N ALA A 138 -6.43 -10.48 2.52
CA ALA A 138 -5.23 -10.98 3.18
C ALA A 138 -4.27 -11.52 2.12
N ARG A 139 -2.96 -11.43 2.37
CA ARG A 139 -1.95 -11.88 1.40
C ARG A 139 -0.79 -12.58 2.06
N GLN A 140 -0.19 -13.47 1.31
CA GLN A 140 1.10 -14.10 1.61
C GLN A 140 2.07 -13.73 0.50
N SER A 141 3.25 -13.25 0.86
CA SER A 141 4.25 -12.84 -0.12
C SER A 141 5.56 -13.58 0.08
N LEU A 142 6.17 -13.96 -1.03
CA LEU A 142 7.55 -14.40 -1.11
C LEU A 142 8.33 -13.34 -1.90
N ALA A 143 9.47 -12.92 -1.37
CA ALA A 143 10.36 -11.99 -2.02
C ALA A 143 11.77 -12.59 -2.11
N ALA A 144 12.46 -12.29 -3.21
CA ALA A 144 13.86 -12.60 -3.40
C ALA A 144 14.55 -11.43 -4.12
N GLY A 145 15.80 -11.18 -3.79
CA GLY A 145 16.59 -10.12 -4.39
C GLY A 145 18.07 -10.46 -4.37
N LEU A 146 18.79 -9.81 -5.28
CA LEU A 146 20.22 -9.89 -5.42
C LEU A 146 20.78 -8.48 -5.48
N SER A 147 21.76 -8.22 -4.62
CA SER A 147 22.56 -7.01 -4.65
C SER A 147 23.97 -7.39 -5.10
N TRP A 148 24.50 -6.65 -6.07
CA TRP A 148 25.88 -6.74 -6.54
C TRP A 148 26.62 -5.49 -6.11
N ASN A 149 27.59 -5.68 -5.21
CA ASN A 149 28.48 -4.62 -4.76
C ASN A 149 29.72 -4.66 -5.66
N VAL A 150 29.79 -3.71 -6.59
CA VAL A 150 30.94 -3.54 -7.47
C VAL A 150 32.15 -3.15 -6.64
N ALA A 151 33.33 -3.64 -7.04
CA ALA A 151 34.58 -3.30 -6.39
C ALA A 151 34.77 -1.77 -6.28
N VAL A 152 35.33 -1.35 -5.14
CA VAL A 152 35.59 0.06 -4.82
C VAL A 152 36.61 0.62 -5.82
N ASP A 153 36.35 1.81 -6.35
CA ASP A 153 37.29 2.47 -7.27
C ASP A 153 38.51 3.07 -6.53
N GLU A 154 39.47 3.60 -7.30
CA GLU A 154 40.69 4.22 -6.75
C GLU A 154 40.40 5.43 -5.84
N THR A 155 39.21 6.01 -5.95
CA THR A 155 38.75 7.15 -5.14
C THR A 155 37.91 6.74 -3.93
N GLY A 156 37.74 5.44 -3.67
CA GLY A 156 36.97 4.94 -2.54
C GLY A 156 35.46 4.81 -2.80
N ARG A 157 35.00 5.02 -4.04
CA ARG A 157 33.58 5.02 -4.40
C ARG A 157 33.08 3.62 -4.68
N ARG A 158 31.82 3.38 -4.35
CA ARG A 158 31.17 2.07 -4.50
C ARG A 158 29.89 2.19 -5.30
N LEU A 159 29.75 1.34 -6.31
CA LEU A 159 28.51 1.16 -7.06
C LEU A 159 27.83 -0.12 -6.59
N THR A 160 26.55 -0.03 -6.27
CA THR A 160 25.71 -1.18 -5.91
C THR A 160 24.56 -1.30 -6.91
N VAL A 161 24.39 -2.48 -7.47
CA VAL A 161 23.27 -2.81 -8.37
C VAL A 161 22.34 -3.76 -7.65
N GLU A 162 21.08 -3.39 -7.48
CA GLU A 162 20.09 -4.20 -6.77
C GLU A 162 18.94 -4.58 -7.68
N THR A 163 18.49 -5.82 -7.55
CA THR A 163 17.23 -6.29 -8.16
C THR A 163 16.44 -7.09 -7.14
N ALA A 164 15.12 -6.94 -7.16
CA ALA A 164 14.23 -7.67 -6.28
C ALA A 164 12.94 -8.02 -7.01
N TYR A 165 12.42 -9.20 -6.70
CA TYR A 165 11.14 -9.70 -7.17
C TYR A 165 10.31 -10.15 -5.97
N GLN A 166 9.02 -9.81 -5.97
CA GLN A 166 8.06 -10.25 -4.98
C GLN A 166 6.83 -10.85 -5.68
N TYR A 167 6.42 -12.01 -5.21
CA TYR A 167 5.16 -12.64 -5.55
C TYR A 167 4.25 -12.63 -4.33
N SER A 168 3.07 -12.01 -4.44
CA SER A 168 2.07 -11.93 -3.39
C SER A 168 0.80 -12.66 -3.81
N GLN A 169 0.50 -13.78 -3.15
CA GLN A 169 -0.76 -14.50 -3.33
C GLN A 169 -1.85 -13.88 -2.46
N LEU A 170 -2.97 -13.53 -3.10
CA LEU A 170 -4.13 -12.94 -2.44
C LEU A 170 -5.09 -14.05 -2.00
N SER A 171 -5.61 -13.91 -0.78
CA SER A 171 -6.72 -14.72 -0.28
C SER A 171 -8.01 -14.36 -1.00
N SER A 172 -8.95 -15.31 -1.03
CA SER A 172 -10.28 -15.02 -1.56
C SER A 172 -10.98 -13.95 -0.74
N LEU A 173 -11.80 -13.13 -1.40
CA LEU A 173 -12.57 -12.07 -0.77
C LEU A 173 -13.92 -11.97 -1.46
N ASP A 174 -14.99 -12.11 -0.68
CA ASP A 174 -16.35 -11.82 -1.11
C ASP A 174 -16.85 -10.60 -0.35
N ARG A 175 -17.18 -9.53 -1.08
CA ARG A 175 -17.63 -8.27 -0.48
C ARG A 175 -18.68 -7.59 -1.33
N VAL A 176 -19.55 -6.82 -0.69
CA VAL A 176 -20.46 -5.89 -1.37
C VAL A 176 -19.88 -4.48 -1.27
N SER A 177 -19.79 -3.79 -2.40
CA SER A 177 -19.31 -2.41 -2.47
C SER A 177 -20.25 -1.47 -1.70
N ALA A 178 -19.79 -0.25 -1.41
CA ALA A 178 -20.64 0.76 -0.80
C ALA A 178 -21.92 1.05 -1.63
N ARG A 179 -21.87 0.83 -2.96
CA ARG A 179 -22.99 1.03 -3.89
C ARG A 179 -23.82 -0.23 -4.15
N GLY A 180 -23.56 -1.32 -3.44
CA GLY A 180 -24.32 -2.57 -3.57
C GLY A 180 -23.84 -3.53 -4.66
N ALA A 181 -22.73 -3.23 -5.34
CA ALA A 181 -22.15 -4.13 -6.34
C ALA A 181 -21.35 -5.25 -5.65
N GLU A 182 -21.52 -6.49 -6.09
CA GLU A 182 -20.75 -7.63 -5.58
C GLU A 182 -19.32 -7.61 -6.14
N ILE A 183 -18.35 -7.86 -5.27
CA ILE A 183 -16.92 -7.92 -5.57
C ILE A 183 -16.44 -9.29 -5.10
N HIS A 184 -16.00 -10.10 -6.07
CA HIS A 184 -15.46 -11.43 -5.83
C HIS A 184 -14.00 -11.48 -6.27
N LEU A 185 -13.13 -11.76 -5.32
CA LEU A 185 -11.75 -12.14 -5.57
C LEU A 185 -11.64 -13.63 -5.29
N LYS A 186 -11.41 -14.43 -6.33
CA LYS A 186 -11.24 -15.87 -6.17
C LYS A 186 -9.85 -16.19 -5.59
N SER A 187 -9.69 -17.36 -4.98
CA SER A 187 -8.36 -17.82 -4.59
C SER A 187 -7.47 -17.97 -5.84
N GLY A 188 -6.20 -17.57 -5.72
CA GLY A 188 -5.22 -17.68 -6.81
C GLY A 188 -4.92 -16.39 -7.57
N HIS A 189 -5.59 -15.27 -7.27
CA HIS A 189 -5.11 -13.97 -7.74
C HIS A 189 -3.77 -13.63 -7.07
N SER A 190 -2.87 -12.98 -7.83
CA SER A 190 -1.54 -12.63 -7.35
C SER A 190 -1.13 -11.23 -7.79
N ILE A 191 -0.28 -10.59 -7.00
CA ILE A 191 0.46 -9.38 -7.37
C ILE A 191 1.93 -9.76 -7.54
N GLN A 192 2.53 -9.31 -8.63
CA GLN A 192 3.95 -9.50 -8.92
C GLN A 192 4.60 -8.13 -8.98
N THR A 193 5.67 -7.94 -8.23
CA THR A 193 6.42 -6.68 -8.17
C THR A 193 7.86 -6.95 -8.52
N PHE A 194 8.40 -6.19 -9.46
CA PHE A 194 9.82 -6.19 -9.78
C PHE A 194 10.37 -4.79 -9.52
N VAL A 195 11.50 -4.71 -8.81
CA VAL A 195 12.19 -3.46 -8.49
C VAL A 195 13.66 -3.63 -8.85
N GLY A 196 14.22 -2.63 -9.51
CA GLY A 196 15.66 -2.51 -9.74
C GLY A 196 16.15 -1.17 -9.19
N GLY A 197 17.38 -1.16 -8.69
CA GLY A 197 18.01 0.02 -8.12
C GLY A 197 19.49 0.10 -8.45
N LEU A 198 20.00 1.32 -8.48
CA LEU A 198 21.43 1.63 -8.57
C LEU A 198 21.72 2.61 -7.45
N ASP A 199 22.72 2.29 -6.63
CA ASP A 199 23.19 3.15 -5.55
C ASP A 199 24.68 3.44 -5.76
N TYR A 200 25.07 4.71 -5.61
CA TYR A 200 26.43 5.17 -5.83
C TYR A 200 26.89 6.01 -4.65
N GLU A 201 27.83 5.45 -3.89
CA GLU A 201 28.42 6.08 -2.70
C GLU A 201 29.69 6.83 -3.10
N LEU A 202 29.74 8.12 -2.77
CA LEU A 202 30.81 9.07 -3.11
C LEU A 202 31.91 9.15 -2.05
#